data_AF-A0A2P2LXS0-F1
#
_entry.id   AF-A0A2P2LXS0-F1
#
_cell.length_a   1.000
_cell.length_b   1.000
_cell.length_c   1.000
_cell.angle_alpha   90.00
_cell.angle_beta   90.00
_cell.angle_gamma   90.00
#
_symmetry.space_group_name_H-M   'P 1'
#
loop_
_entity.id
_entity.type
_entity.pdbx_description
1 polymer ?
#
loop_
_entity_poly.entity_id
_entity_poly.type
_entity_poly.pdbx_seq_one_letter_code
_entity_poly.pdbx_strand_id
1 'polypeptide(L)'
;MDHNVPRYWKLSLLVHPDKCSHPQAHQAFIKLNKAFKELQDPEKRKVLDEKIKLKEEQEELKVELQAMREAAEWRRKQGISMEGDDELLAEMEVKVAPKRDEWMTTLPPERKPGMTMQSSRFSKSSKEGRGDTSVWTDTPSDRAQKAKMNYLEAYNEATALASNEEEKKRANADAELVDKYNKAKRSKSLVQKHQEEAVSHSKKKSKQESEKEDWVGKHPWKPWDREKDLTAGRQRTKFDADNMSQGLASRFSSGTFQRNFL
;
A
#
# COMPACT_ATOMS: atom_id res chain seq x y z
N MET A 1 -23.24 30.23 46.50
CA MET A 1 -24.54 29.61 46.14
C MET A 1 -24.30 28.70 44.96
N ASP A 2 -24.44 27.39 45.18
CA ASP A 2 -23.96 26.35 44.28
C ASP A 2 -24.86 26.19 43.04
N HIS A 3 -24.58 26.97 42.00
CA HIS A 3 -25.26 26.92 40.70
C HIS A 3 -25.07 25.56 39.97
N ASN A 4 -24.27 24.65 40.52
CA ASN A 4 -23.97 23.35 39.95
C ASN A 4 -25.13 22.36 40.08
N VAL A 5 -25.89 22.40 41.17
CA VAL A 5 -27.04 21.51 41.40
C VAL A 5 -28.18 21.76 40.40
N PRO A 6 -28.66 23.00 40.17
CA PRO A 6 -29.72 23.25 39.18
C PRO A 6 -29.26 22.97 37.75
N ARG A 7 -27.99 23.25 37.41
CA ARG A 7 -27.41 22.90 36.09
C ARG A 7 -27.32 21.38 35.90
N TYR A 8 -26.89 20.66 36.92
CA TYR A 8 -26.84 19.20 36.93
C TYR A 8 -28.23 18.60 36.67
N TRP A 9 -29.27 19.04 37.38
CA TRP A 9 -30.63 18.54 37.18
C TRP A 9 -31.17 18.82 35.78
N LYS A 10 -30.92 20.01 35.25
CA LYS A 10 -31.34 20.35 33.88
C LYS A 10 -30.65 19.44 32.85
N LEU A 11 -29.34 19.24 32.97
CA LEU A 11 -28.58 18.41 32.05
C LEU A 11 -28.87 16.91 32.23
N SER A 12 -29.08 16.46 33.46
CA SER A 12 -29.37 15.05 33.76
C SER A 12 -30.72 14.64 33.19
N LEU A 13 -31.71 15.54 33.21
CA LEU A 13 -33.01 15.33 32.55
C LEU A 13 -32.89 15.19 31.02
N LEU A 14 -31.98 15.94 30.39
CA LEU A 14 -31.75 15.88 28.93
C LEU A 14 -31.05 14.59 28.50
N VAL A 15 -30.24 14.00 29.38
CA VAL A 15 -29.37 12.86 29.06
C VAL A 15 -29.84 11.57 29.76
N HIS A 16 -30.99 11.62 30.44
CA HIS A 16 -31.51 10.46 31.17
C HIS A 16 -31.82 9.31 30.20
N PRO A 17 -31.39 8.06 30.47
CA PRO A 17 -31.57 6.93 29.57
C PRO A 17 -33.05 6.65 29.22
N ASP A 18 -33.98 6.94 30.13
CA ASP A 18 -35.42 6.74 29.89
C ASP A 18 -36.10 7.89 29.13
N LYS A 19 -35.49 9.08 29.07
CA LYS A 19 -36.08 10.28 28.43
C LYS A 19 -35.39 10.66 27.12
N CYS A 20 -34.16 10.20 26.93
CA CYS A 20 -33.33 10.49 25.78
C CYS A 20 -33.21 9.24 24.90
N SER A 21 -33.74 9.29 23.68
CA SER A 21 -33.71 8.17 22.72
C SER A 21 -32.34 7.93 22.08
N HIS A 22 -31.28 8.62 22.52
CA HIS A 22 -29.95 8.52 21.93
C HIS A 22 -29.21 7.26 22.44
N PRO A 23 -28.54 6.46 21.58
CA PRO A 23 -27.88 5.21 22.00
C PRO A 23 -26.77 5.43 23.03
N GLN A 24 -26.15 6.61 23.05
CA GLN A 24 -25.10 6.97 24.03
C GLN A 24 -25.62 7.74 25.25
N ALA A 25 -26.94 7.91 25.42
CA ALA A 25 -27.52 8.66 26.53
C ALA A 25 -27.03 8.15 27.89
N HIS A 26 -27.02 6.82 28.08
CA HIS A 26 -26.54 6.20 29.31
C HIS A 26 -25.08 6.53 29.63
N GLN A 27 -24.18 6.49 28.63
CA GLN A 27 -22.77 6.82 28.81
C GLN A 27 -22.57 8.30 29.15
N ALA A 28 -23.31 9.19 28.48
CA ALA A 28 -23.25 10.61 28.73
C ALA A 28 -23.79 10.97 30.13
N PHE A 29 -24.83 10.27 30.62
CA PHE A 29 -25.35 10.42 31.98
C PHE A 29 -24.31 10.02 33.05
N ILE A 30 -23.61 8.90 32.85
CA ILE A 30 -22.52 8.48 33.74
C ILE A 30 -21.42 9.53 33.81
N LYS A 31 -20.99 10.06 32.65
CA LYS A 31 -19.96 11.12 32.57
C LYS A 31 -20.40 12.39 33.30
N LEU A 32 -21.65 12.79 33.09
CA LEU A 32 -22.25 13.96 33.72
C LEU A 32 -22.29 13.80 35.25
N ASN A 33 -22.73 12.64 35.75
CA ASN A 33 -22.77 12.34 37.19
C ASN A 33 -21.36 12.28 37.80
N LYS A 34 -20.38 11.70 37.08
CA LYS A 34 -18.97 11.72 37.49
C LYS A 34 -18.44 13.15 37.63
N ALA A 35 -18.63 13.99 36.62
CA ALA A 35 -18.20 15.39 36.65
C ALA A 35 -18.89 16.16 37.79
N PHE A 36 -20.19 15.93 38.01
CA PHE A 36 -20.91 16.55 39.12
C PHE A 36 -20.33 16.18 40.49
N LYS A 37 -20.03 14.90 40.73
CA LYS A 37 -19.38 14.45 41.97
C LYS A 37 -18.00 15.08 42.17
N GLU A 38 -17.21 15.17 41.10
CA GLU A 38 -15.90 15.82 41.15
C GLU A 38 -15.99 17.33 41.42
N LEU A 39 -17.02 18.01 40.89
CA LEU A 39 -17.27 19.43 41.14
C LEU A 39 -17.93 19.72 42.51
N GLN A 40 -18.56 18.71 43.12
CA GLN A 40 -19.16 18.80 44.46
C GLN A 40 -18.09 18.81 45.55
N ASP A 41 -16.95 18.15 45.31
CA ASP A 41 -15.79 18.16 46.21
C ASP A 41 -15.02 19.49 46.07
N PRO A 42 -14.87 20.30 47.15
CA PRO A 42 -14.25 21.62 47.06
C PRO A 42 -12.75 21.56 46.73
N GLU A 43 -12.04 20.52 47.18
CA GLU A 43 -10.60 20.34 46.90
C GLU A 43 -10.34 20.03 45.43
N LYS A 44 -11.09 19.09 44.84
CA LYS A 44 -10.98 18.74 43.42
C LYS A 44 -11.36 19.91 42.53
N ARG A 45 -12.37 20.68 42.92
CA ARG A 45 -12.76 21.90 42.22
C ARG A 45 -11.64 22.93 42.18
N LYS A 46 -10.97 23.21 43.31
CA LYS A 46 -9.81 24.13 43.34
C LYS A 46 -8.70 23.69 42.40
N VAL A 47 -8.36 22.40 42.40
CA VAL A 47 -7.33 21.85 41.50
C VAL A 47 -7.71 22.02 40.02
N LEU A 48 -9.00 21.86 39.68
CA LEU A 48 -9.48 22.11 38.31
C LEU A 48 -9.42 23.60 37.95
N ASP A 49 -9.86 24.47 38.86
CA ASP A 49 -9.83 25.92 38.68
C ASP A 49 -8.38 26.43 38.50
N GLU A 50 -7.42 25.89 39.26
CA GLU A 50 -5.98 26.19 39.10
C GLU A 50 -5.44 25.72 37.75
N LYS A 51 -5.81 24.52 37.29
CA LYS A 51 -5.40 24.04 35.96
C LYS A 51 -5.98 24.87 34.83
N ILE A 52 -7.21 25.35 34.98
CA ILE A 52 -7.85 26.24 34.01
C ILE A 52 -7.07 27.55 33.95
N LYS A 53 -6.79 28.18 35.08
CA LYS A 53 -5.98 29.41 35.15
C LYS A 53 -4.60 29.25 34.54
N LEU A 54 -3.88 28.18 34.90
CA LEU A 54 -2.57 27.90 34.32
C LEU A 54 -2.63 27.73 32.80
N LYS A 55 -3.70 27.15 32.26
CA LYS A 55 -3.89 27.00 30.81
C LYS A 55 -4.24 28.33 30.15
N GLU A 56 -5.10 29.12 30.77
CA GLU A 56 -5.45 30.49 30.33
C GLU A 56 -4.20 31.37 30.30
N GLU A 57 -3.41 31.40 31.37
CA GLU A 57 -2.12 32.11 31.44
C GLU A 57 -1.16 31.65 30.34
N GLN A 58 -1.06 30.34 30.09
CA GLN A 58 -0.25 29.82 28.98
C GLN A 58 -0.76 30.24 27.60
N GLU A 59 -2.08 30.33 27.41
CA GLU A 59 -2.70 30.76 26.16
C GLU A 59 -2.51 32.27 25.97
N GLU A 60 -2.68 33.07 27.02
CA GLU A 60 -2.41 34.51 27.03
C GLU A 60 -0.95 34.80 26.69
N LEU A 61 0.01 34.10 27.31
CA LEU A 61 1.44 34.24 26.99
C LEU A 61 1.73 33.88 25.52
N LYS A 62 1.07 32.86 24.96
CA LYS A 62 1.22 32.50 23.55
C LYS A 62 0.66 33.56 22.62
N VAL A 63 -0.51 34.10 22.95
CA VAL A 63 -1.16 35.17 22.18
C VAL A 63 -0.34 36.44 22.26
N GLU A 64 0.21 36.77 23.43
CA GLU A 64 1.10 37.91 23.62
C GLU A 64 2.38 37.76 22.81
N LEU A 65 3.04 36.59 22.87
CA LEU A 65 4.21 36.29 22.03
C LEU A 65 3.87 36.38 20.54
N GLN A 66 2.71 35.87 20.12
CA GLN A 66 2.26 35.95 18.74
C GLN A 66 2.00 37.40 18.32
N ALA A 67 1.33 38.20 19.14
CA ALA A 67 1.08 39.61 18.88
C ALA A 67 2.39 40.41 18.79
N MET A 68 3.35 40.10 19.66
CA MET A 68 4.69 40.71 19.62
C MET A 68 5.44 40.36 18.33
N ARG A 69 5.32 39.12 17.84
CA ARG A 69 5.89 38.70 16.56
C ARG A 69 5.20 39.34 15.37
N GLU A 70 3.86 39.38 15.35
CA GLU A 70 3.09 40.04 14.30
C GLU A 70 3.40 41.53 14.23
N ALA A 71 3.60 42.18 15.39
CA ALA A 71 4.05 43.56 15.46
C ALA A 71 5.48 43.73 14.90
N ALA A 72 6.41 42.83 15.24
CA ALA A 72 7.77 42.82 14.68
C ALA A 72 7.77 42.63 13.16
N GLU A 73 6.98 41.69 12.63
CA GLU A 73 6.80 41.50 11.19
C GLU A 73 6.23 42.75 10.50
N TRP A 74 5.27 43.41 11.15
CA TRP A 74 4.67 44.62 10.62
C TRP A 74 5.70 45.76 10.54
N ARG A 75 6.52 45.96 11.57
CA ARG A 75 7.63 46.93 11.55
C ARG A 75 8.66 46.61 10.46
N ARG A 76 9.06 45.35 10.32
CA ARG A 76 9.97 44.88 9.25
C ARG A 76 9.42 45.20 7.87
N LYS A 77 8.13 44.95 7.63
CA LYS A 77 7.45 45.28 6.35
C LYS A 77 7.42 46.79 6.08
N GLN A 78 7.40 47.62 7.11
CA GLN A 78 7.50 49.09 6.99
C GLN A 78 8.96 49.58 6.88
N GLY A 79 9.96 48.69 6.93
CA GLY A 79 11.38 49.05 6.89
C GLY A 79 11.91 49.65 8.20
N ILE A 80 11.15 49.54 9.29
CA ILE A 80 11.55 49.97 10.63
C ILE A 80 11.97 48.70 11.38
N SER A 81 13.23 48.62 11.79
CA SER A 81 13.74 47.51 12.59
C SER A 81 13.98 48.02 14.00
N MET A 82 13.30 47.47 15.00
CA MET A 82 13.63 47.73 16.41
C MET A 82 14.59 46.64 16.92
N GLU A 83 15.43 46.99 17.88
CA GLU A 83 16.31 46.03 18.54
C GLU A 83 15.48 44.97 19.29
N GLY A 84 15.71 43.69 19.00
CA GLY A 84 14.93 42.56 19.51
C GLY A 84 13.86 42.00 18.55
N ASP A 85 13.50 42.73 17.48
CA ASP A 85 12.60 42.18 16.44
C ASP A 85 13.22 40.96 15.73
N ASP A 86 14.55 40.98 15.56
CA ASP A 86 15.30 39.85 14.98
C ASP A 86 15.26 38.61 15.88
N GLU A 87 15.25 38.77 17.21
CA GLU A 87 15.17 37.64 18.15
C GLU A 87 13.76 37.03 18.17
N LEU A 88 12.72 37.87 18.13
CA LEU A 88 11.32 37.44 18.06
C LEU A 88 11.01 36.66 16.76
N LEU A 89 11.68 37.01 15.67
CA LEU A 89 11.59 36.31 14.38
C LEU A 89 12.52 35.09 14.30
N ALA A 90 13.69 35.13 14.94
CA ALA A 90 14.69 34.06 14.91
C ALA A 90 14.24 32.76 15.62
N GLU A 91 13.36 32.82 16.63
CA GLU A 91 12.77 31.60 17.21
C GLU A 91 11.95 30.77 16.20
N MET A 92 11.45 31.40 15.13
CA MET A 92 10.83 30.70 13.99
C MET A 92 11.90 30.22 12.99
N GLU A 93 13.02 30.94 12.90
CA GLU A 93 14.23 30.52 12.18
C GLU A 93 15.10 29.53 12.99
N VAL A 94 14.51 28.77 13.93
CA VAL A 94 15.07 27.48 14.34
C VAL A 94 15.08 26.60 13.10
N LYS A 95 16.15 26.73 12.32
CA LYS A 95 16.52 26.01 11.10
C LYS A 95 15.45 24.99 10.70
N VAL A 96 14.44 25.45 9.96
CA VAL A 96 13.74 24.56 9.03
C VAL A 96 14.87 24.02 8.16
N ALA A 97 15.26 22.77 8.42
CA ALA A 97 16.35 22.14 7.70
C ALA A 97 16.06 22.33 6.22
N PRO A 98 17.06 22.73 5.40
CA PRO A 98 16.85 23.05 4.00
C PRO A 98 16.02 21.96 3.35
N LYS A 99 14.75 22.28 3.07
CA LYS A 99 13.78 21.30 2.60
C LYS A 99 14.19 20.96 1.19
N ARG A 100 14.67 19.72 1.00
CA ARG A 100 15.21 19.27 -0.28
C ARG A 100 14.12 19.37 -1.35
N ASP A 101 14.47 19.90 -2.51
CA ASP A 101 13.52 20.14 -3.60
C ASP A 101 12.62 18.93 -3.89
N GLU A 102 11.38 19.18 -4.31
CA GLU A 102 10.37 18.15 -4.52
C GLU A 102 10.77 17.15 -5.61
N TRP A 103 11.44 17.62 -6.67
CA TRP A 103 11.98 16.77 -7.74
C TRP A 103 13.13 15.87 -7.26
N MET A 104 13.73 16.22 -6.13
CA MET A 104 14.81 15.50 -5.52
C MET A 104 14.28 14.41 -4.58
N THR A 105 13.19 14.67 -3.84
CA THR A 105 12.61 13.76 -2.83
C THR A 105 11.46 12.89 -3.34
N THR A 106 10.72 13.37 -4.35
CA THR A 106 9.62 12.64 -4.96
C THR A 106 9.97 12.30 -6.40
N LEU A 107 9.84 11.02 -6.77
CA LEU A 107 10.01 10.64 -8.16
C LEU A 107 8.86 11.21 -9.00
N PRO A 108 9.10 11.58 -10.27
CA PRO A 108 8.05 11.99 -11.18
C PRO A 108 6.89 10.97 -11.21
N PRO A 109 5.65 11.44 -11.42
CA PRO A 109 4.48 10.58 -11.48
C PRO A 109 4.69 9.38 -12.41
N GLU A 110 4.17 8.22 -12.02
CA GLU A 110 4.22 7.05 -12.88
C GLU A 110 3.58 7.36 -14.24
N ARG A 111 4.27 6.96 -15.31
CA ARG A 111 3.73 7.10 -16.65
C ARG A 111 2.48 6.24 -16.74
N LYS A 112 1.40 6.81 -17.27
CA LYS A 112 0.10 6.13 -17.44
C LYS A 112 0.30 4.79 -18.19
N PRO A 113 -0.43 3.72 -17.80
CA PRO A 113 -0.41 2.46 -18.53
C PRO A 113 -0.82 2.73 -19.99
N GLY A 114 0.07 2.43 -20.94
CA GLY A 114 -0.12 2.70 -22.38
C GLY A 114 1.03 3.45 -23.06
N MET A 115 1.99 4.00 -22.32
CA MET A 115 3.18 4.64 -22.91
C MET A 115 4.20 3.57 -23.34
N THR A 116 4.29 3.27 -24.64
CA THR A 116 5.11 2.16 -25.16
C THR A 116 6.61 2.48 -25.04
N MET A 117 7.33 1.75 -24.19
CA MET A 117 8.78 1.65 -24.26
C MET A 117 9.13 0.17 -24.30
N GLN A 118 9.69 -0.26 -25.45
CA GLN A 118 10.39 -1.51 -25.73
C GLN A 118 9.69 -2.81 -25.25
N SER A 119 9.37 -3.71 -26.17
CA SER A 119 8.67 -4.98 -25.89
C SER A 119 9.48 -5.90 -24.97
N SER A 120 9.36 -5.72 -23.66
CA SER A 120 9.76 -6.67 -22.66
C SER A 120 8.68 -7.76 -22.55
N ARG A 121 9.09 -9.03 -22.59
CA ARG A 121 8.17 -10.18 -22.48
C ARG A 121 7.35 -10.07 -21.18
N PHE A 122 6.03 -10.22 -21.31
CA PHE A 122 5.01 -9.93 -20.30
C PHE A 122 5.15 -10.76 -19.01
N SER A 123 5.07 -10.10 -17.85
CA SER A 123 4.82 -10.74 -16.56
C SER A 123 3.36 -11.17 -16.47
N LYS A 124 3.08 -12.39 -16.01
CA LYS A 124 1.71 -12.96 -15.92
C LYS A 124 0.79 -12.32 -14.86
N SER A 125 1.27 -11.32 -14.11
CA SER A 125 0.51 -10.57 -13.10
C SER A 125 0.45 -9.09 -13.47
N SER A 126 -0.65 -8.42 -13.10
CA SER A 126 -0.76 -6.96 -13.12
C SER A 126 0.21 -6.39 -12.11
N LYS A 127 1.15 -5.55 -12.56
CA LYS A 127 2.07 -4.86 -11.67
C LYS A 127 1.34 -3.66 -11.07
N GLU A 128 0.96 -3.78 -9.79
CA GLU A 128 0.37 -2.69 -9.03
C GLU A 128 1.44 -1.68 -8.64
N GLY A 129 1.49 -0.55 -9.35
CA GLY A 129 2.24 0.66 -9.00
C GLY A 129 3.75 0.53 -8.76
N ARG A 130 4.39 1.67 -8.44
CA ARG A 130 5.81 1.74 -8.03
C ARG A 130 6.09 1.28 -6.60
N GLY A 131 5.05 1.10 -5.79
CA GLY A 131 5.17 0.95 -4.34
C GLY A 131 5.74 2.20 -3.67
N ASP A 132 6.13 2.07 -2.40
CA ASP A 132 6.72 3.17 -1.63
C ASP A 132 8.17 3.44 -2.06
N THR A 133 8.39 4.54 -2.78
CA THR A 133 9.70 4.89 -3.33
C THR A 133 10.54 5.77 -2.39
N SER A 134 10.01 6.16 -1.23
CA SER A 134 10.71 7.09 -0.32
C SER A 134 11.84 6.43 0.48
N VAL A 135 11.98 5.11 0.42
CA VAL A 135 12.95 4.33 1.23
C VAL A 135 14.39 4.85 1.08
N TRP A 136 14.75 5.36 -0.10
CA TRP A 136 16.08 5.91 -0.39
C TRP A 136 16.22 7.41 -0.08
N THR A 137 15.11 8.15 0.04
CA THR A 137 15.12 9.60 0.25
C THR A 137 14.86 10.01 1.70
N ASP A 138 14.36 9.10 2.53
CA ASP A 138 14.00 9.37 3.92
C ASP A 138 15.23 9.47 4.82
N THR A 139 15.26 10.50 5.67
CA THR A 139 16.25 10.60 6.75
C THR A 139 15.97 9.54 7.84
N PRO A 140 16.95 9.20 8.71
CA PRO A 140 16.71 8.25 9.80
C PRO A 140 15.58 8.67 10.75
N SER A 141 15.39 9.98 10.96
CA SER A 141 14.26 10.53 11.71
C SER A 141 12.94 10.36 10.97
N ASP A 142 12.90 10.60 9.65
CA ASP A 142 11.69 10.43 8.85
C ASP A 142 11.28 8.97 8.79
N ARG A 143 12.24 8.05 8.64
CA ARG A 143 11.97 6.60 8.68
C ARG A 143 11.39 6.18 10.03
N ALA A 144 11.89 6.73 11.14
CA ALA A 144 11.35 6.43 12.48
C ALA A 144 9.94 7.01 12.66
N GLN A 145 9.66 8.21 12.16
CA GLN A 145 8.32 8.79 12.19
C GLN A 145 7.35 8.00 11.32
N LYS A 146 7.76 7.62 10.10
CA LYS A 146 6.96 6.81 9.19
C LYS A 146 6.65 5.43 9.77
N ALA A 147 7.62 4.80 10.44
CA ALA A 147 7.41 3.55 11.15
C ALA A 147 6.39 3.69 12.30
N LYS A 148 6.42 4.81 13.05
CA LYS A 148 5.41 5.10 14.09
C LYS A 148 4.02 5.27 13.48
N MET A 149 3.90 6.01 12.38
CA MET A 149 2.62 6.21 11.68
C MET A 149 2.07 4.89 11.13
N ASN A 150 2.92 4.10 10.47
CA ASN A 150 2.55 2.78 9.97
C ASN A 150 2.10 1.84 11.10
N TYR A 151 2.78 1.86 12.26
CA TYR A 151 2.38 1.08 13.43
C TYR A 151 0.99 1.48 13.95
N LEU A 152 0.71 2.78 14.05
CA LEU A 152 -0.60 3.28 14.48
C LEU A 152 -1.69 2.91 13.47
N GLU A 153 -1.40 3.01 12.18
CA GLU A 153 -2.31 2.63 11.10
C GLU A 153 -2.61 1.12 11.14
N ALA A 154 -1.58 0.28 11.24
CA ALA A 154 -1.72 -1.17 11.38
C ALA A 154 -2.51 -1.55 12.64
N TYR A 155 -2.31 -0.83 13.75
CA TYR A 155 -3.10 -1.03 14.97
C TYR A 155 -4.58 -0.66 14.77
N ASN A 156 -4.85 0.47 14.11
CA ASN A 156 -6.22 0.90 13.80
C ASN A 156 -6.91 -0.08 12.82
N GLU A 157 -6.19 -0.57 11.82
CA GLU A 157 -6.69 -1.60 10.90
C GLU A 157 -6.96 -2.92 11.64
N ALA A 158 -6.03 -3.37 12.49
CA ALA A 158 -6.22 -4.59 13.28
C ALA A 158 -7.42 -4.48 14.21
N THR A 159 -7.61 -3.33 14.86
CA THR A 159 -8.78 -3.09 15.73
C THR A 159 -10.08 -3.02 14.93
N ALA A 160 -10.08 -2.42 13.73
CA ALA A 160 -11.23 -2.42 12.82
C ALA A 160 -11.54 -3.82 12.24
N LEU A 161 -10.52 -4.66 12.07
CA LEU A 161 -10.69 -6.05 11.64
C LEU A 161 -11.23 -6.92 12.78
N ALA A 162 -10.81 -6.66 14.02
CA ALA A 162 -11.30 -7.33 15.21
C ALA A 162 -12.78 -7.02 15.48
N SER A 163 -13.23 -5.77 15.26
CA SER A 163 -14.66 -5.45 15.35
C SER A 163 -15.50 -6.11 14.25
N ASN A 164 -14.92 -6.30 13.06
CA ASN A 164 -15.54 -7.08 11.98
C ASN A 164 -15.44 -8.61 12.15
N GLU A 165 -14.73 -9.10 13.16
CA GLU A 165 -14.51 -10.52 13.37
C GLU A 165 -15.81 -11.26 13.68
N GLU A 166 -16.78 -10.61 14.31
CA GLU A 166 -18.12 -11.18 14.56
C GLU A 166 -18.92 -11.38 13.27
N GLU A 167 -18.85 -10.45 12.32
CA GLU A 167 -19.48 -10.59 11.00
C GLU A 167 -18.80 -11.67 10.16
N LYS A 168 -17.46 -11.74 10.22
CA LYS A 168 -16.69 -12.81 9.56
C LYS A 168 -16.96 -14.19 10.17
N LYS A 169 -17.16 -14.30 11.49
CA LYS A 169 -17.56 -15.55 12.14
C LYS A 169 -18.92 -16.05 11.63
N ARG A 170 -19.88 -15.16 11.39
CA ARG A 170 -21.18 -15.50 10.79
C ARG A 170 -21.03 -15.95 9.32
N ALA A 171 -20.28 -15.19 8.52
CA ALA A 171 -20.02 -15.55 7.11
C ALA A 171 -19.26 -16.88 6.97
N ASN A 172 -18.33 -17.18 7.88
CA ASN A 172 -17.60 -18.44 7.91
C ASN A 172 -18.51 -19.62 8.30
N ALA A 173 -19.44 -19.44 9.23
CA ALA A 173 -20.42 -20.47 9.58
C ALA A 173 -21.33 -20.84 8.39
N ASP A 174 -21.76 -19.84 7.62
CA ASP A 174 -22.53 -20.05 6.39
C ASP A 174 -21.71 -20.74 5.29
N ALA A 175 -20.45 -20.34 5.11
CA ALA A 175 -19.52 -20.98 4.18
C ALA A 175 -19.26 -22.45 4.57
N GLU A 176 -19.06 -22.73 5.85
CA GLU A 176 -18.91 -24.10 6.35
C GLU A 176 -20.16 -24.97 6.12
N LEU A 177 -21.37 -24.39 6.27
CA LEU A 177 -22.62 -25.10 5.98
C LEU A 177 -22.71 -25.48 4.51
N VAL A 178 -22.40 -24.55 3.61
CA VAL A 178 -22.38 -24.80 2.16
C VAL A 178 -21.32 -25.85 1.79
N ASP A 179 -20.15 -25.81 2.42
CA ASP A 179 -19.09 -26.81 2.21
C ASP A 179 -19.49 -28.19 2.70
N LYS A 180 -20.12 -28.30 3.88
CA LYS A 180 -20.66 -29.57 4.40
C LYS A 180 -21.71 -30.15 3.44
N TYR A 181 -22.60 -29.30 2.92
CA TYR A 181 -23.60 -29.70 1.93
C TYR A 181 -22.97 -30.15 0.61
N ASN A 182 -22.01 -29.39 0.08
CA ASN A 182 -21.28 -29.72 -1.13
C ASN A 182 -20.51 -31.03 -0.96
N LYS A 183 -19.84 -31.26 0.17
CA LYS A 183 -19.12 -32.53 0.42
C LYS A 183 -20.06 -33.74 0.45
N ALA A 184 -21.27 -33.59 1.00
CA ALA A 184 -22.23 -34.69 1.11
C ALA A 184 -23.00 -34.99 -0.18
N LYS A 185 -23.34 -33.97 -0.99
CA LYS A 185 -24.24 -34.12 -2.14
C LYS A 185 -23.61 -33.84 -3.50
N ARG A 186 -22.40 -33.28 -3.57
CA ARG A 186 -21.78 -32.92 -4.86
C ARG A 186 -21.01 -34.11 -5.42
N SER A 187 -21.27 -34.43 -6.70
CA SER A 187 -20.42 -35.34 -7.45
C SER A 187 -19.03 -34.74 -7.65
N LYS A 188 -17.99 -35.58 -7.76
CA LYS A 188 -16.61 -35.18 -8.04
C LYS A 188 -16.54 -34.08 -9.12
N SER A 189 -15.87 -32.97 -8.82
CA SER A 189 -15.76 -31.87 -9.77
C SER A 189 -14.92 -32.28 -10.99
N LEU A 190 -15.16 -31.67 -12.14
CA LEU A 190 -14.39 -31.97 -13.36
C LEU A 190 -12.88 -31.76 -13.14
N VAL A 191 -12.51 -30.75 -12.33
CA VAL A 191 -11.12 -30.50 -11.94
C VAL A 191 -10.57 -31.63 -11.07
N GLN A 192 -11.34 -32.11 -10.08
CA GLN A 192 -10.94 -33.26 -9.28
C GLN A 192 -10.82 -34.53 -10.11
N LYS A 193 -11.72 -34.76 -11.08
CA LYS A 193 -11.64 -35.88 -12.02
C LYS A 193 -10.34 -35.83 -12.82
N HIS A 194 -9.96 -34.68 -13.38
CA HIS A 194 -8.69 -34.54 -14.09
C HIS A 194 -7.48 -34.73 -13.18
N GLN A 195 -7.52 -34.28 -11.92
CA GLN A 195 -6.44 -34.51 -10.96
C GLN A 195 -6.31 -35.98 -10.60
N GLU A 196 -7.42 -36.66 -10.30
CA GLU A 196 -7.45 -38.09 -10.05
C GLU A 196 -7.00 -38.90 -11.28
N GLU A 197 -7.42 -38.49 -12.49
CA GLU A 197 -6.98 -39.11 -13.75
C GLU A 197 -5.48 -38.91 -13.98
N ALA A 198 -4.93 -37.72 -13.74
CA ALA A 198 -3.50 -37.45 -13.87
C ALA A 198 -2.66 -38.29 -12.88
N VAL A 199 -3.14 -38.44 -11.64
CA VAL A 199 -2.50 -39.29 -10.61
C VAL A 199 -2.68 -40.78 -10.93
N SER A 200 -3.80 -41.18 -11.53
CA SER A 200 -4.02 -42.57 -11.96
C SER A 200 -3.17 -42.92 -13.18
N HIS A 201 -3.00 -42.00 -14.14
CA HIS A 201 -2.13 -42.16 -15.30
C HIS A 201 -0.66 -42.24 -14.92
N SER A 202 -0.21 -41.54 -13.86
CA SER A 202 1.16 -41.66 -13.37
C SER A 202 1.42 -43.01 -12.69
N LYS A 203 0.45 -43.56 -11.95
CA LYS A 203 0.53 -44.93 -11.38
C LYS A 203 0.37 -46.05 -12.41
N LYS A 204 -0.37 -45.84 -13.50
CA LYS A 204 -0.46 -46.81 -14.61
C LYS A 204 0.82 -46.82 -15.47
N LYS A 205 1.58 -45.72 -15.47
CA LYS A 205 2.89 -45.60 -16.13
C LYS A 205 4.01 -46.41 -15.44
N SER A 206 3.80 -46.89 -14.21
CA SER A 206 4.74 -47.75 -13.49
C SER A 206 4.41 -49.25 -13.57
N LYS A 207 3.41 -49.66 -14.37
CA LYS A 207 3.05 -51.09 -14.60
C LYS A 207 2.96 -51.48 -16.08
N GLN A 208 3.44 -50.63 -16.99
CA GLN A 208 3.57 -50.94 -18.41
C GLN A 208 4.96 -50.48 -18.88
N GLU A 209 5.94 -51.27 -18.48
CA GLU A 209 7.31 -51.24 -18.97
C GLU A 209 7.42 -52.49 -19.87
N SER A 210 7.26 -52.30 -21.19
CA SER A 210 7.60 -53.32 -22.22
C SER A 210 7.36 -52.88 -23.67
N GLU A 211 6.77 -51.71 -23.98
CA GLU A 211 6.56 -51.29 -25.39
C GLU A 211 7.20 -49.94 -25.76
N LYS A 212 7.93 -49.30 -24.85
CA LYS A 212 8.66 -48.04 -25.15
C LYS A 212 10.13 -48.25 -25.54
N GLU A 213 10.69 -49.44 -25.32
CA GLU A 213 12.08 -49.71 -25.68
C GLU A 213 12.30 -49.75 -27.19
N ASP A 214 11.28 -50.11 -27.99
CA ASP A 214 11.40 -50.17 -29.45
C ASP A 214 11.35 -48.80 -30.17
N TRP A 215 10.98 -47.73 -29.46
CA TRP A 215 10.92 -46.35 -29.99
C TRP A 215 12.10 -45.46 -29.56
N VAL A 216 12.87 -45.85 -28.53
CA VAL A 216 14.03 -45.09 -28.07
C VAL A 216 15.27 -45.57 -28.83
N GLY A 217 15.43 -45.07 -30.05
CA GLY A 217 16.61 -45.35 -30.88
C GLY A 217 16.40 -45.22 -32.39
N LYS A 218 15.14 -45.25 -32.86
CA LYS A 218 14.77 -45.09 -34.28
C LYS A 218 14.29 -43.67 -34.65
N HIS A 219 14.61 -42.66 -33.85
CA HIS A 219 14.35 -41.27 -34.23
C HIS A 219 15.50 -40.74 -35.12
N PRO A 220 15.22 -40.14 -36.28
CA PRO A 220 16.25 -39.59 -37.18
C PRO A 220 16.92 -38.32 -36.62
N TRP A 221 16.62 -37.96 -35.37
CA TRP A 221 17.15 -36.80 -34.69
C TRP A 221 17.63 -37.22 -33.30
N LYS A 222 18.90 -36.89 -33.01
CA LYS A 222 19.56 -37.17 -31.73
C LYS A 222 18.91 -36.31 -30.63
N PRO A 223 18.53 -36.87 -29.47
CA PRO A 223 18.06 -36.09 -28.33
C PRO A 223 19.12 -35.06 -27.90
N TRP A 224 18.67 -33.83 -27.70
CA TRP A 224 19.54 -32.68 -27.44
C TRP A 224 20.27 -32.82 -26.09
N ASP A 225 21.59 -32.82 -26.13
CA ASP A 225 22.47 -33.08 -24.98
C ASP A 225 23.29 -31.82 -24.68
N ARG A 226 22.99 -31.13 -23.56
CA ARG A 226 23.50 -29.78 -23.26
C ARG A 226 25.02 -29.70 -23.23
N GLU A 227 25.72 -30.75 -22.82
CA GLU A 227 27.18 -30.74 -22.73
C GLU A 227 27.85 -30.97 -24.10
N LYS A 228 27.21 -31.74 -24.99
CA LYS A 228 27.75 -32.08 -26.32
C LYS A 228 27.29 -31.13 -27.42
N ASP A 229 26.07 -30.62 -27.31
CA ASP A 229 25.44 -29.83 -28.36
C ASP A 229 25.59 -28.31 -28.10
N LEU A 230 25.97 -27.89 -26.88
CA LEU A 230 26.31 -26.49 -26.56
C LEU A 230 27.74 -26.12 -26.97
N THR A 231 28.61 -27.11 -27.19
CA THR A 231 30.02 -26.93 -27.55
C THR A 231 30.26 -26.92 -29.07
N ALA A 232 29.24 -26.59 -29.86
CA ALA A 232 29.38 -26.43 -31.31
C ALA A 232 30.19 -25.16 -31.66
N GLY A 233 31.51 -25.28 -31.70
CA GLY A 233 32.39 -24.30 -32.35
C GLY A 233 32.03 -24.12 -33.84
N ARG A 234 32.35 -22.96 -34.44
CA ARG A 234 31.99 -22.63 -35.84
C ARG A 234 32.30 -23.78 -36.81
N GLN A 235 31.26 -24.49 -37.26
CA GLN A 235 31.36 -25.41 -38.38
C GLN A 235 31.44 -24.58 -39.67
N ARG A 236 32.56 -24.67 -40.40
CA ARG A 236 32.67 -24.08 -41.73
C ARG A 236 32.05 -25.05 -42.73
N THR A 237 30.75 -24.90 -42.98
CA THR A 237 30.09 -25.62 -44.06
C THR A 237 30.49 -25.01 -45.40
N LYS A 238 31.10 -25.80 -46.29
CA LYS A 238 31.31 -25.40 -47.69
C LYS A 238 29.95 -25.45 -48.37
N PHE A 239 29.38 -24.30 -48.72
CA PHE A 239 28.18 -24.24 -49.54
C PHE A 239 28.58 -24.44 -51.01
N ASP A 240 27.94 -25.38 -51.71
CA ASP A 240 28.07 -25.52 -53.17
C ASP A 240 27.34 -24.35 -53.85
N ALA A 241 28.10 -23.50 -54.55
CA ALA A 241 27.56 -22.33 -55.23
C ALA A 241 26.54 -22.70 -56.32
N ASP A 242 26.73 -23.83 -56.98
CA ASP A 242 25.87 -24.29 -58.06
C ASP A 242 24.46 -24.61 -57.57
N ASN A 243 24.33 -25.22 -56.38
CA ASN A 243 23.06 -25.57 -55.77
C ASN A 243 22.29 -24.32 -55.30
N MET A 244 23.00 -23.28 -54.86
CA MET A 244 22.40 -21.98 -54.52
C MET A 244 21.86 -21.26 -55.76
N SER A 245 22.56 -21.36 -56.89
CA SER A 245 22.15 -20.69 -58.13
C SER A 245 20.89 -21.31 -58.77
N GLN A 246 20.71 -22.64 -58.67
CA GLN A 246 19.57 -23.35 -59.23
C GLN A 246 18.23 -22.94 -58.60
N GLY A 247 18.20 -22.72 -57.27
CA GLY A 247 16.99 -22.28 -56.57
C GLY A 247 16.61 -20.82 -56.82
N LEU A 248 17.58 -19.98 -57.16
CA LEU A 248 17.38 -18.53 -57.33
C LEU A 248 16.96 -18.15 -58.76
N ALA A 249 17.44 -18.87 -59.78
CA ALA A 249 17.13 -18.56 -61.18
C ALA A 249 15.72 -19.02 -61.60
N SER A 250 15.14 -20.01 -60.92
CA SER A 250 13.83 -20.60 -61.28
C SER A 250 12.64 -19.63 -61.14
N ARG A 251 12.75 -18.58 -60.31
CA ARG A 251 11.60 -17.70 -59.98
C ARG A 251 11.79 -16.22 -60.32
N PHE A 252 13.00 -15.77 -60.68
CA PHE A 252 13.30 -14.35 -60.90
C PHE A 252 14.02 -14.05 -62.23
N SER A 253 14.10 -15.01 -63.15
CA SER A 253 14.63 -14.77 -64.49
C SER A 253 13.63 -14.02 -65.38
N SER A 254 13.44 -12.72 -65.13
CA SER A 254 12.82 -11.82 -66.11
C SER A 254 13.41 -10.41 -66.00
N GLY A 255 14.20 -10.04 -67.01
CA GLY A 255 14.39 -8.64 -67.44
C GLY A 255 15.59 -7.90 -66.86
N THR A 256 16.70 -7.95 -67.59
CA THR A 256 17.86 -7.04 -67.49
C THR A 256 17.43 -5.59 -67.80
N PHE A 257 17.57 -4.66 -66.87
CA PHE A 257 17.41 -3.22 -67.11
C PHE A 257 18.69 -2.48 -66.73
N GLN A 258 19.42 -1.98 -67.74
CA GLN A 258 20.57 -1.09 -67.56
C GLN A 258 20.07 0.34 -67.36
N ARG A 259 20.46 1.00 -66.28
CA ARG A 259 20.21 2.43 -66.04
C ARG A 259 21.54 3.17 -66.16
N ASN A 260 21.71 3.91 -67.25
CA ASN A 260 22.77 4.90 -67.39
C ASN A 260 22.24 6.23 -66.84
N PHE A 261 22.96 6.83 -65.90
CA PHE A 261 22.71 8.19 -65.43
C PHE A 261 23.63 9.14 -66.21
N LEU A 262 23.04 10.16 -66.85
CA LEU A 262 23.73 11.42 -67.18
C LEU A 262 23.65 12.37 -65.98
#